data_AF-A0A935D8W1-F1
#
_entry.id   AF-A0A935D8W1-F1
#
_cell.length_a   1.000
_cell.length_b   1.000
_cell.length_c   1.000
_cell.angle_alpha   90.00
_cell.angle_beta   90.00
_cell.angle_gamma   90.00
#
_symmetry.space_group_name_H-M   'P 1'
#
loop_
_entity.id
_entity.type
_entity.pdbx_description
1 polymer ?
#
loop_
_entity_poly.entity_id
_entity_poly.type
_entity_poly.pdbx_seq_one_letter_code
_entity_poly.pdbx_strand_id
1 'polypeptide(L)'
;MGHKFKEQHWMLEIKQPIHSGLIRCIVAATLLVAEVSDTSAFYIQLHGDVTEYYSGEGLKGVQVRLVKDSVERETVITSWNGKYEIFLERGYDYLVWFYREDMVTKHVHIDARDVPMFPDVPFYEMYLQMTMVKWIDGFDFAVFEMPLGLAQYKHSVRNLNWDVEYTEQRRIELARAMIMYDRERTRQEKEAKRSGKNATITRNRKRARF
;
A
#
# COMPACT_ATOMS: atom_id res chain seq x y z
N MET A 1 12.29 -78.20 0.47
CA MET A 1 11.68 -79.53 0.71
C MET A 1 10.70 -79.35 1.86
N GLY A 2 9.38 -79.48 1.75
CA GLY A 2 8.48 -79.88 0.69
C GLY A 2 7.05 -79.64 1.21
N HIS A 3 6.15 -79.37 0.27
CA HIS A 3 4.69 -79.33 0.35
C HIS A 3 3.99 -79.92 1.59
N LYS A 4 2.91 -79.25 2.03
CA LYS A 4 1.57 -79.84 1.84
C LYS A 4 0.43 -78.82 1.92
N PHE A 5 -0.34 -78.88 0.84
CA PHE A 5 -1.61 -78.24 0.52
C PHE A 5 -2.75 -79.06 1.15
N LYS A 6 -3.80 -78.38 1.65
CA LYS A 6 -5.17 -78.93 1.64
C LYS A 6 -6.20 -77.81 1.75
N GLU A 7 -6.84 -77.53 0.61
CA GLU A 7 -8.17 -76.93 0.51
C GLU A 7 -9.23 -77.81 1.18
N GLN A 8 -10.37 -77.21 1.58
CA GLN A 8 -11.76 -77.49 1.13
C GLN A 8 -12.72 -76.53 1.92
N HIS A 9 -13.37 -75.55 1.28
CA HIS A 9 -14.69 -75.58 0.61
C HIS A 9 -15.91 -75.69 1.55
N TRP A 10 -16.67 -74.58 1.73
CA TRP A 10 -18.15 -74.45 1.91
C TRP A 10 -18.49 -72.95 1.72
N MET A 11 -18.90 -72.50 0.53
CA MET A 11 -20.24 -72.46 -0.06
C MET A 11 -21.24 -71.50 0.64
N LEU A 12 -21.74 -70.58 -0.19
CA LEU A 12 -22.54 -69.38 0.07
C LEU A 12 -23.95 -69.69 0.59
N GLU A 13 -24.49 -68.79 1.42
CA GLU A 13 -25.94 -68.58 1.52
C GLU A 13 -26.24 -67.08 1.64
N ILE A 14 -26.52 -66.44 0.50
CA ILE A 14 -27.08 -65.09 0.40
C ILE A 14 -28.61 -65.26 0.39
N LYS A 15 -29.29 -64.84 1.46
CA LYS A 15 -30.75 -64.66 1.45
C LYS A 15 -31.08 -63.18 1.33
N GLN A 16 -31.57 -62.79 0.16
CA GLN A 16 -32.30 -61.53 -0.06
C GLN A 16 -33.79 -61.84 -0.08
N PRO A 17 -34.64 -61.19 0.75
CA PRO A 17 -36.08 -61.24 0.57
C PRO A 17 -36.54 -60.13 -0.39
N ILE A 18 -37.23 -60.57 -1.44
CA ILE A 18 -37.96 -59.74 -2.39
C ILE A 18 -39.36 -59.54 -1.82
N HIS A 19 -39.74 -58.31 -1.45
CA HIS A 19 -41.16 -57.93 -1.36
C HIS A 19 -41.37 -56.52 -1.91
N SER A 20 -42.14 -56.51 -3.00
CA SER A 20 -42.80 -55.38 -3.65
C SER A 20 -43.74 -54.64 -2.71
N GLY A 21 -43.60 -53.32 -2.62
CA GLY A 21 -44.56 -52.45 -1.94
C GLY A 21 -44.16 -50.99 -2.06
N LEU A 22 -44.91 -50.23 -2.83
CA LEU A 22 -44.76 -48.79 -3.01
C LEU A 22 -44.71 -48.05 -1.67
N ILE A 23 -43.56 -47.49 -1.30
CA ILE A 23 -43.49 -46.29 -0.43
C ILE A 23 -42.46 -45.35 -1.04
N ARG A 24 -42.96 -44.27 -1.64
CA ARG A 24 -42.20 -43.08 -2.04
C ARG A 24 -41.65 -42.43 -0.77
N CYS A 25 -40.37 -42.68 -0.45
CA CYS A 25 -39.62 -41.82 0.46
C CYS A 25 -38.83 -40.82 -0.38
N ILE A 26 -39.47 -39.69 -0.69
CA ILE A 26 -38.77 -38.49 -1.12
C ILE A 26 -37.97 -38.01 0.09
N VAL A 27 -36.68 -38.34 0.15
CA VAL A 27 -35.77 -37.65 1.05
C VAL A 27 -35.48 -36.30 0.42
N ALA A 28 -36.28 -35.30 0.80
CA ALA A 28 -35.97 -33.91 0.52
C ALA A 28 -34.74 -33.54 1.35
N ALA A 29 -33.55 -33.64 0.74
CA ALA A 29 -32.34 -33.03 1.25
C ALA A 29 -32.49 -31.52 1.04
N THR A 30 -33.03 -30.82 2.03
CA THR A 30 -33.03 -29.35 2.05
C THR A 30 -31.58 -28.89 2.24
N LEU A 31 -30.92 -28.54 1.14
CA LEU A 31 -29.70 -27.74 1.16
C LEU A 31 -30.07 -26.37 1.76
N LEU A 32 -29.74 -26.17 3.02
CA LEU A 32 -29.72 -24.86 3.65
C LEU A 32 -28.50 -24.13 3.09
N VAL A 33 -28.66 -23.50 1.94
CA VAL A 33 -27.68 -22.53 1.44
C VAL A 33 -27.78 -21.36 2.41
N ALA A 34 -26.85 -21.28 3.36
CA ALA A 34 -26.61 -20.04 4.07
C ALA A 34 -26.16 -19.03 3.03
N GLU A 35 -27.06 -18.13 2.64
CA GLU A 35 -26.66 -16.90 1.95
C GLU A 35 -25.76 -16.16 2.93
N VAL A 36 -24.45 -16.31 2.76
CA VAL A 36 -23.50 -15.38 3.33
C VAL A 36 -23.74 -14.09 2.57
N SER A 37 -24.62 -13.25 3.11
CA SER A 37 -24.74 -11.87 2.66
C SER A 37 -23.37 -11.26 2.92
N ASP A 38 -22.59 -11.08 1.85
CA ASP A 38 -21.37 -10.31 1.88
C ASP A 38 -21.80 -8.87 2.16
N THR A 39 -21.99 -8.56 3.44
CA THR A 39 -22.22 -7.20 3.89
C THR A 39 -20.88 -6.54 3.66
N SER A 40 -20.72 -5.92 2.47
CA SER A 40 -19.52 -5.17 2.14
C SER A 40 -19.29 -4.18 3.28
N ALA A 41 -18.32 -4.45 4.12
CA ALA A 41 -17.99 -3.56 5.22
C ALA A 41 -17.56 -2.24 4.59
N PHE A 42 -18.22 -1.14 4.96
CA PHE A 42 -17.86 0.20 4.50
C PHE A 42 -16.36 0.44 4.69
N TYR A 43 -15.69 0.93 3.65
CA TYR A 43 -14.26 1.26 3.67
C TYR A 43 -13.98 2.61 3.02
N ILE A 44 -12.79 3.12 3.26
CA ILE A 44 -12.21 4.25 2.53
C ILE A 44 -11.04 3.70 1.73
N GLN A 45 -11.11 3.81 0.41
CA GLN A 45 -10.04 3.40 -0.50
C GLN A 45 -9.08 4.57 -0.71
N LEU A 46 -7.88 4.46 -0.17
CA LEU A 46 -6.79 5.39 -0.47
C LEU A 46 -5.91 4.77 -1.53
N HIS A 47 -5.78 5.44 -2.67
CA HIS A 47 -4.92 4.98 -3.75
C HIS A 47 -4.18 6.16 -4.38
N GLY A 48 -3.15 5.85 -5.16
CA GLY A 48 -2.46 6.86 -5.94
C GLY A 48 -1.11 6.40 -6.44
N ASP A 49 -0.27 7.38 -6.73
CA ASP A 49 1.04 7.19 -7.35
C ASP A 49 2.11 7.89 -6.51
N VAL A 50 3.26 7.25 -6.35
CA VAL A 50 4.45 7.87 -5.79
C VAL A 50 5.42 8.18 -6.92
N THR A 51 5.85 9.44 -7.06
CA THR A 51 6.69 9.89 -8.18
C THR A 51 8.00 10.52 -7.71
N GLU A 52 9.01 10.52 -8.59
CA GLU A 52 10.26 11.26 -8.40
C GLU A 52 10.07 12.73 -8.80
N TYR A 53 10.59 13.66 -8.00
CA TYR A 53 10.35 15.10 -8.19
C TYR A 53 10.80 15.67 -9.53
N TYR A 54 11.92 15.22 -10.10
CA TYR A 54 12.48 15.77 -11.33
C TYR A 54 12.07 15.00 -12.57
N SER A 55 12.07 13.66 -12.53
CA SER A 55 11.66 12.87 -13.69
C SER A 55 10.14 12.79 -13.83
N GLY A 56 9.40 12.95 -12.73
CA GLY A 56 7.96 12.70 -12.68
C GLY A 56 7.61 11.21 -12.81
N GLU A 57 8.59 10.33 -12.91
CA GLU A 57 8.38 8.90 -13.08
C GLU A 57 7.90 8.25 -11.79
N GLY A 58 7.05 7.22 -11.94
CA GLY A 58 6.60 6.39 -10.83
C GLY A 58 7.76 5.67 -10.14
N LEU A 59 7.77 5.71 -8.82
CA LEU A 59 8.82 5.12 -8.00
C LEU A 59 8.42 3.75 -7.49
N LYS A 60 9.09 2.71 -7.99
CA LYS A 60 9.02 1.36 -7.44
C LYS A 60 9.65 1.28 -6.04
N GLY A 61 9.11 0.40 -5.19
CA GLY A 61 9.76 0.00 -3.95
C GLY A 61 9.65 1.00 -2.81
N VAL A 62 8.77 1.99 -2.91
CA VAL A 62 8.45 2.89 -1.80
C VAL A 62 7.52 2.13 -0.85
N GLN A 63 7.87 2.16 0.44
CA GLN A 63 7.03 1.62 1.51
C GLN A 63 5.97 2.67 1.86
N VAL A 64 4.70 2.33 1.63
CA VAL A 64 3.56 3.12 2.09
C VAL A 64 3.03 2.45 3.35
N ARG A 65 3.36 3.01 4.51
CA ARG A 65 3.05 2.44 5.82
C ARG A 65 1.83 3.12 6.43
N LEU A 66 0.87 2.32 6.85
CA LEU A 66 -0.34 2.76 7.53
C LEU A 66 -0.16 2.63 9.05
N VAL A 67 -0.26 3.76 9.74
CA VAL A 67 -0.32 3.83 11.20
C VAL A 67 -1.74 4.19 11.59
N LYS A 68 -2.39 3.33 12.38
CA LYS A 68 -3.78 3.46 12.86
C LYS A 68 -3.77 3.65 14.36
N ASP A 69 -4.27 4.79 14.85
CA ASP A 69 -4.24 5.16 16.27
C ASP A 69 -2.85 4.97 16.90
N SER A 70 -1.81 5.48 16.22
CA SER A 70 -0.39 5.36 16.65
C SER A 70 0.20 3.94 16.60
N VAL A 71 -0.50 2.94 16.07
CA VAL A 71 0.01 1.57 15.91
C VAL A 71 0.21 1.26 14.43
N GLU A 72 1.42 0.84 14.04
CA GLU A 72 1.70 0.38 12.67
C GLU A 72 0.85 -0.86 12.36
N ARG A 73 0.21 -0.88 11.18
CA ARG A 73 -0.71 -1.96 10.77
C ARG A 73 -0.24 -2.68 9.53
N GLU A 74 -0.17 -1.95 8.43
CA GLU A 74 0.10 -2.51 7.11
C GLU A 74 1.17 -1.67 6.43
N THR A 75 2.01 -2.34 5.63
CA THR A 75 2.91 -1.69 4.70
C THR A 75 2.69 -2.28 3.32
N VAL A 76 2.33 -1.42 2.37
CA VAL A 76 2.30 -1.79 0.95
C VAL A 76 3.53 -1.25 0.24
N ILE A 77 3.98 -1.97 -0.79
CA ILE A 77 5.13 -1.57 -1.59
C ILE A 77 4.63 -1.10 -2.95
N THR A 78 5.04 0.09 -3.37
CA THR A 78 4.67 0.61 -4.68
C THR A 78 5.15 -0.29 -5.81
N SER A 79 4.26 -0.49 -6.79
CA SER A 79 4.56 -1.28 -7.99
C SER A 79 5.53 -0.56 -8.93
N TRP A 80 5.85 -1.18 -10.07
CA TRP A 80 6.87 -0.66 -11.01
C TRP A 80 6.58 0.75 -11.54
N ASN A 81 5.31 1.16 -11.57
CA ASN A 81 4.87 2.48 -12.02
C ASN A 81 4.50 3.42 -10.85
N GLY A 82 4.91 3.09 -9.62
CA GLY A 82 4.67 3.95 -8.45
C GLY A 82 3.29 3.79 -7.81
N LYS A 83 2.41 2.95 -8.35
CA LYS A 83 1.05 2.77 -7.82
C LYS A 83 1.01 2.06 -6.47
N TYR A 84 0.10 2.48 -5.61
CA TYR A 84 -0.28 1.83 -4.35
C TYR A 84 -1.78 1.95 -4.10
N GLU A 85 -2.28 1.10 -3.21
CA GLU A 85 -3.65 1.08 -2.73
C GLU A 85 -3.67 0.54 -1.30
N ILE A 86 -4.44 1.17 -0.42
CA ILE A 86 -4.71 0.72 0.94
C ILE A 86 -6.17 0.99 1.30
N PHE A 87 -6.73 0.17 2.19
CA PHE A 87 -8.12 0.30 2.64
C PHE A 87 -8.14 0.72 4.11
N LEU A 88 -8.90 1.78 4.41
CA LEU A 88 -9.04 2.32 5.75
C LEU A 88 -10.45 2.04 6.27
N GLU A 89 -10.54 1.78 7.57
CA GLU A 89 -11.81 1.70 8.28
C GLU A 89 -12.21 3.09 8.80
N ARG A 90 -13.52 3.36 8.91
CA ARG A 90 -14.04 4.52 9.65
C ARG A 90 -13.76 4.38 11.16
N GLY A 91 -13.81 5.50 11.87
CA GLY A 91 -13.74 5.53 13.33
C GLY A 91 -12.31 5.64 13.89
N TYR A 92 -11.33 5.93 13.05
CA TYR A 92 -9.91 5.90 13.41
C TYR A 92 -9.13 7.10 12.86
N ASP A 93 -7.98 7.35 13.49
CA ASP A 93 -7.01 8.35 13.08
C ASP A 93 -5.82 7.69 12.37
N TYR A 94 -5.44 8.19 11.20
CA TYR A 94 -4.41 7.57 10.37
C TYR A 94 -3.26 8.51 10.02
N LEU A 95 -2.03 8.00 10.12
CA LEU A 95 -0.87 8.55 9.42
C LEU A 95 -0.46 7.59 8.30
N VAL A 96 -0.27 8.13 7.10
CA VAL A 96 0.20 7.37 5.94
C VAL A 96 1.61 7.85 5.59
N TRP A 97 2.60 7.02 5.89
CA TRP A 97 4.01 7.33 5.72
C TRP A 97 4.54 6.78 4.40
N PHE A 98 5.35 7.57 3.71
CA PHE A 98 6.02 7.22 2.47
C PHE A 98 7.52 7.18 2.75
N TYR A 99 8.11 5.99 2.66
CA TYR A 99 9.50 5.75 3.01
C TYR A 99 10.24 4.99 1.91
N ARG A 100 11.45 5.47 1.60
CA ARG A 100 12.47 4.72 0.89
C ARG A 100 13.84 5.21 1.36
N GLU A 101 14.80 4.30 1.50
CA GLU A 101 16.09 4.60 2.14
C GLU A 101 16.84 5.78 1.52
N ASP A 102 16.79 5.93 0.19
CA ASP A 102 17.46 6.99 -0.56
C ASP A 102 16.67 8.31 -0.65
N MET A 103 15.51 8.41 0.02
CA MET A 103 14.56 9.50 -0.14
C MET A 103 14.02 10.05 1.18
N VAL A 104 13.69 11.34 1.15
CA VAL A 104 13.10 12.05 2.28
C VAL A 104 11.76 11.44 2.63
N THR A 105 11.63 11.03 3.89
CA THR A 105 10.39 10.44 4.43
C THR A 105 9.33 11.52 4.56
N LYS A 106 8.10 11.21 4.13
CA LYS A 106 6.97 12.15 4.11
C LYS A 106 5.73 11.43 4.62
N HIS A 107 4.73 12.19 5.06
CA HIS A 107 3.45 11.60 5.42
C HIS A 107 2.28 12.55 5.21
N VAL A 108 1.07 11.98 5.27
CA VAL A 108 -0.20 12.71 5.39
C VAL A 108 -0.96 12.19 6.60
N HIS A 109 -1.94 12.97 7.05
CA HIS A 109 -2.82 12.62 8.14
C HIS A 109 -4.27 12.57 7.64
N ILE A 110 -5.00 11.53 8.01
CA ILE A 110 -6.39 11.30 7.61
C ILE A 110 -7.19 11.00 8.86
N ASP A 111 -8.06 11.91 9.24
CA ASP A 111 -9.02 11.74 10.34
C ASP A 111 -10.32 11.16 9.80
N ALA A 112 -10.53 9.87 10.04
CA ALA A 112 -11.73 9.15 9.66
C ALA A 112 -12.66 8.88 10.86
N ARG A 113 -12.42 9.50 12.02
CA ARG A 113 -13.18 9.22 13.26
C ARG A 113 -14.66 9.60 13.14
N ASP A 114 -14.92 10.74 12.50
CA ASP A 114 -16.27 11.29 12.34
C ASP A 114 -17.00 10.80 11.09
N VAL A 115 -16.43 9.83 10.35
CA VAL A 115 -17.07 9.26 9.17
C VAL A 115 -18.28 8.41 9.59
N PRO A 116 -19.52 8.84 9.27
CA PRO A 116 -20.72 8.09 9.63
C PRO A 116 -20.96 6.93 8.64
N MET A 117 -21.79 5.97 9.05
CA MET A 117 -22.25 4.92 8.17
C MET A 117 -23.52 5.38 7.44
N PHE A 118 -23.48 5.43 6.11
CA PHE A 118 -24.65 5.71 5.29
C PHE A 118 -25.07 4.46 4.52
N PRO A 119 -26.35 4.09 4.50
CA PRO A 119 -26.84 2.96 3.70
C PRO A 119 -26.62 3.14 2.18
N ASP A 120 -26.58 4.39 1.72
CA ASP A 120 -26.44 4.78 0.31
C ASP A 120 -25.00 5.00 -0.16
N VAL A 121 -24.01 4.97 0.75
CA VAL A 121 -22.60 5.19 0.42
C VAL A 121 -21.81 3.92 0.73
N PRO A 122 -21.41 3.13 -0.29
CA PRO A 122 -20.73 1.86 -0.06
C PRO A 122 -19.28 2.04 0.41
N PHE A 123 -18.60 3.08 -0.06
CA PHE A 123 -17.22 3.43 0.30
C PHE A 123 -16.92 4.90 -0.04
N TYR A 124 -15.82 5.43 0.50
CA TYR A 124 -15.20 6.66 0.01
C TYR A 124 -13.93 6.35 -0.77
N GLU A 125 -13.63 7.17 -1.77
CA GLU A 125 -12.43 7.07 -2.57
C GLU A 125 -11.58 8.33 -2.38
N MET A 126 -10.28 8.13 -2.14
CA MET A 126 -9.30 9.18 -1.99
C MET A 126 -8.12 8.92 -2.90
N TYR A 127 -7.81 9.90 -3.76
CA TYR A 127 -6.59 9.92 -4.54
C TYR A 127 -5.51 10.76 -3.85
N LEU A 128 -4.31 10.20 -3.72
CA LEU A 128 -3.14 10.89 -3.18
C LEU A 128 -1.89 10.56 -4.01
N GLN A 129 -1.44 11.55 -4.78
CA GLN A 129 -0.12 11.51 -5.39
C GLN A 129 0.94 12.03 -4.40
N MET A 130 2.01 11.27 -4.20
CA MET A 130 3.14 11.68 -3.36
C MET A 130 4.40 11.86 -4.20
N THR A 131 4.97 13.06 -4.20
CA THR A 131 6.23 13.33 -4.91
C THR A 131 7.42 13.29 -3.94
N MET A 132 8.36 12.39 -4.17
CA MET A 132 9.53 12.14 -3.33
C MET A 132 10.77 12.87 -3.86
N VAL A 133 11.65 13.25 -2.93
CA VAL A 133 12.95 13.87 -3.22
C VAL A 133 14.05 13.08 -2.54
N LYS A 134 15.25 13.08 -3.10
CA LYS A 134 16.40 12.37 -2.53
C LYS A 134 16.95 13.08 -1.31
N TRP A 135 17.63 12.34 -0.44
CA TRP A 135 18.44 12.95 0.61
C TRP A 135 19.60 13.74 0.02
N ILE A 136 19.89 14.87 0.65
CA ILE A 136 21.09 15.66 0.43
C ILE A 136 21.75 15.82 1.81
N ASP A 137 23.01 15.40 1.92
CA ASP A 137 23.74 15.49 3.18
C ASP A 137 23.84 16.96 3.66
N GLY A 138 23.59 17.16 4.96
CA GLY A 138 23.57 18.49 5.59
C GLY A 138 22.41 19.42 5.20
N PHE A 139 21.43 18.97 4.40
CA PHE A 139 20.25 19.78 4.07
C PHE A 139 19.16 19.63 5.16
N ASP A 140 18.51 20.75 5.50
CA ASP A 140 17.43 20.78 6.49
C ASP A 140 16.09 20.35 5.86
N PHE A 141 15.60 19.17 6.26
CA PHE A 141 14.32 18.62 5.81
C PHE A 141 13.20 18.75 6.85
N ALA A 142 13.38 19.55 7.92
CA ALA A 142 12.40 19.67 9.02
C ALA A 142 10.99 20.05 8.53
N VAL A 143 10.88 20.80 7.42
CA VAL A 143 9.58 21.13 6.83
C VAL A 143 8.75 19.89 6.45
N PHE A 144 9.38 18.76 6.13
CA PHE A 144 8.71 17.51 5.74
C PHE A 144 8.34 16.62 6.94
N GLU A 145 8.74 17.00 8.15
CA GLU A 145 8.33 16.32 9.40
C GLU A 145 6.89 16.62 9.78
N MET A 146 6.29 17.68 9.24
CA MET A 146 4.86 17.96 9.36
C MET A 146 4.09 17.32 8.20
N PRO A 147 2.84 16.88 8.42
CA PRO A 147 2.04 16.24 7.38
C PRO A 147 1.91 17.16 6.15
N LEU A 148 2.01 16.58 4.96
CA LEU A 148 1.91 17.33 3.70
C LEU A 148 0.47 17.60 3.28
N GLY A 149 -0.46 16.83 3.83
CA GLY A 149 -1.89 17.00 3.64
C GLY A 149 -2.63 16.47 4.86
N LEU A 150 -3.76 17.11 5.16
CA LEU A 150 -4.72 16.67 6.15
C LEU A 150 -6.02 16.32 5.43
N ALA A 151 -6.70 15.26 5.84
CA ALA A 151 -8.06 14.97 5.41
C ALA A 151 -8.96 14.75 6.61
N GLN A 152 -10.20 15.22 6.50
CA GLN A 152 -11.23 15.05 7.53
C GLN A 152 -12.62 15.00 6.91
N TYR A 153 -13.55 14.39 7.61
CA TYR A 153 -14.93 14.30 7.17
C TYR A 153 -15.62 15.66 7.25
N LYS A 154 -16.27 16.08 6.15
CA LYS A 154 -17.01 17.34 6.07
C LYS A 154 -18.50 17.06 5.94
N HIS A 155 -19.25 17.31 7.01
CA HIS A 155 -20.71 17.11 7.04
C HIS A 155 -21.45 17.91 5.96
N SER A 156 -20.97 19.11 5.62
CA SER A 156 -21.61 19.98 4.61
C SER A 156 -21.69 19.37 3.22
N VAL A 157 -20.75 18.50 2.86
CA VAL A 157 -20.66 17.82 1.56
C VAL A 157 -20.76 16.31 1.68
N ARG A 158 -21.03 15.81 2.89
CA ARG A 158 -21.04 14.39 3.28
C ARG A 158 -19.88 13.57 2.72
N ASN A 159 -18.66 14.10 2.76
CA ASN A 159 -17.49 13.43 2.18
C ASN A 159 -16.22 13.63 3.01
N LEU A 160 -15.30 12.66 2.92
CA LEU A 160 -13.95 12.75 3.47
C LEU A 160 -13.06 13.51 2.46
N ASN A 161 -12.65 14.72 2.82
CA ASN A 161 -11.99 15.63 1.88
C ASN A 161 -10.66 16.15 2.44
N TRP A 162 -9.74 16.44 1.54
CA TRP A 162 -8.51 17.17 1.85
C TRP A 162 -8.79 18.59 2.40
N ASP A 163 -7.95 19.01 3.32
CA ASP A 163 -7.91 20.35 3.86
C ASP A 163 -7.07 21.26 2.95
N VAL A 164 -7.78 21.96 2.07
CA VAL A 164 -7.18 22.91 1.12
C VAL A 164 -6.56 24.10 1.85
N GLU A 165 -7.18 24.55 2.96
CA GLU A 165 -6.67 25.70 3.71
C GLU A 165 -5.33 25.37 4.35
N TYR A 166 -5.23 24.22 5.01
CA TYR A 166 -3.97 23.71 5.56
C TYR A 166 -2.89 23.62 4.48
N THR A 167 -3.23 23.04 3.32
CA THR A 167 -2.26 22.85 2.23
C THR A 167 -1.76 24.19 1.69
N GLU A 168 -2.64 25.18 1.53
CA GLU A 168 -2.26 26.52 1.07
C GLU A 168 -1.39 27.26 2.09
N GLN A 169 -1.66 27.12 3.39
CA GLN A 169 -0.82 27.70 4.45
C GLN A 169 0.60 27.13 4.41
N ARG A 170 0.74 25.82 4.17
CA ARG A 170 2.03 25.11 4.11
C ARG A 170 2.79 25.37 2.80
N ARG A 171 2.10 25.77 1.74
CA ARG A 171 2.65 25.95 0.39
C ARG A 171 3.89 26.83 0.34
N ILE A 172 3.90 27.95 1.08
CA ILE A 172 5.01 28.91 1.05
C ILE A 172 6.28 28.30 1.66
N GLU A 173 6.16 27.58 2.78
CA GLU A 173 7.28 26.95 3.46
C GLU A 173 7.87 25.82 2.61
N LEU A 174 7.01 24.97 2.05
CA LEU A 174 7.40 23.88 1.16
C LEU A 174 8.09 24.42 -0.11
N ALA A 175 7.56 25.47 -0.72
CA ALA A 175 8.17 26.09 -1.90
C ALA A 175 9.54 26.68 -1.58
N ARG A 176 9.71 27.35 -0.43
CA ARG A 176 11.01 27.87 0.01
C ARG A 176 12.02 26.74 0.22
N ALA A 177 11.61 25.66 0.88
CA ALA A 177 12.48 24.49 1.07
C ALA A 177 12.91 23.89 -0.27
N MET A 178 11.99 23.75 -1.23
CA MET A 178 12.31 23.21 -2.55
C MET A 178 13.26 24.12 -3.35
N ILE A 179 13.12 25.45 -3.26
CA ILE A 179 14.07 26.40 -3.87
C ILE A 179 15.47 26.21 -3.27
N MET A 180 15.58 26.05 -1.95
CA MET A 180 16.87 25.83 -1.29
C MET A 180 17.46 24.47 -1.65
N TYR A 181 16.62 23.44 -1.72
CA TYR A 181 16.99 22.09 -2.13
C TYR A 181 17.58 22.08 -3.55
N ASP A 182 16.92 22.73 -4.50
CA ASP A 182 17.40 22.83 -5.90
C ASP A 182 18.76 23.53 -6.00
N ARG A 183 18.97 24.59 -5.20
CA ARG A 183 20.25 25.31 -5.14
C ARG A 183 21.36 24.42 -4.62
N GLU A 184 21.11 23.71 -3.53
CA GLU A 184 22.10 22.85 -2.89
C GLU A 184 22.46 21.66 -3.77
N ARG A 185 21.45 20.99 -4.35
CA ARG A 185 21.67 19.91 -5.34
C ARG A 185 22.57 20.39 -6.48
N THR A 186 22.24 21.54 -7.08
CA THR A 186 23.00 22.11 -8.18
C THR A 186 24.45 22.44 -7.80
N ARG A 187 24.67 22.89 -6.56
CA ARG A 187 26.01 23.15 -6.02
C ARG A 187 26.83 21.87 -5.94
N GLN A 188 26.29 20.81 -5.32
CA GLN A 188 26.97 19.51 -5.18
C GLN A 188 27.27 18.88 -6.55
N GLU A 189 26.35 18.97 -7.52
CA GLU A 189 26.60 18.47 -8.87
C GLU A 189 27.76 19.21 -9.58
N LYS A 190 27.85 20.53 -9.42
CA LYS A 190 28.95 21.33 -9.99
C LYS A 190 30.29 20.98 -9.34
N GLU A 191 30.30 20.81 -8.02
CA GLU A 191 31.50 20.42 -7.26
C GLU A 191 31.98 19.01 -7.66
N ALA A 192 31.08 18.03 -7.74
CA ALA A 192 31.40 16.68 -8.21
C ALA A 192 31.99 16.67 -9.62
N LYS A 193 31.41 17.46 -10.56
CA LYS A 193 31.94 17.61 -11.92
C LYS A 193 33.34 18.24 -11.95
N ARG A 194 33.61 19.24 -11.09
CA ARG A 194 34.93 19.88 -10.98
C ARG A 194 35.96 18.91 -10.42
N SER A 195 35.64 18.20 -9.35
CA SER A 195 36.51 17.20 -8.72
C SER A 195 36.83 16.04 -9.66
N GLY A 196 35.83 15.52 -10.41
CA GLY A 196 36.04 14.47 -11.41
C GLY A 196 36.93 14.88 -12.58
N LYS A 197 36.78 16.13 -13.08
CA LYS A 197 37.67 16.68 -14.12
C LYS A 197 39.12 16.81 -13.61
N ASN A 198 39.30 17.33 -12.40
CA ASN A 198 40.62 17.50 -11.79
C ASN A 198 41.33 16.15 -11.57
N ALA A 199 40.60 15.12 -11.12
CA ALA A 199 41.12 13.76 -10.97
C ALA A 199 41.55 13.14 -12.32
N THR A 200 40.76 13.36 -13.37
CA THR A 200 41.06 12.86 -14.74
C THR A 200 42.31 13.52 -15.32
N ILE A 201 42.45 14.84 -15.20
CA ILE A 201 43.64 15.59 -15.65
C ILE A 201 44.89 15.09 -14.93
N THR A 202 44.78 14.85 -13.62
CA THR A 202 45.90 14.36 -12.79
C THR A 202 46.34 12.96 -13.21
N ARG A 203 45.39 12.06 -13.50
CA ARG A 203 45.67 10.70 -13.99
C ARG A 203 46.36 10.71 -15.35
N ASN A 204 45.90 11.54 -16.28
CA ASN A 204 46.50 11.65 -17.62
C ASN A 204 47.93 12.22 -17.57
N ARG A 205 48.19 13.21 -16.70
CA ARG A 205 49.54 13.74 -16.47
C ARG A 205 50.52 12.72 -15.90
N LYS A 206 50.07 11.84 -15.00
CA LYS A 206 50.90 10.74 -14.48
C LYS A 206 51.21 9.71 -15.56
N ARG A 207 50.24 9.33 -16.40
CA ARG A 207 50.44 8.38 -17.51
C ARG A 207 51.38 8.89 -18.60
N ALA A 208 51.41 10.19 -18.86
CA ALA A 208 52.30 10.78 -19.87
C ALA A 208 53.77 10.91 -19.42
N ARG A 209 54.09 10.52 -18.18
CA ARG A 209 55.45 10.60 -17.60
C ARG A 209 56.11 9.22 -17.40
N PHE A 210 55.48 8.15 -17.89
CA PHE A 210 56.02 6.79 -17.90
C PHE A 210 56.04 6.25 -19.32
#